data_AF-A0A933K142-F1
#
_entry.id   AF-A0A933K142-F1
#
_cell.length_a   1.000
_cell.length_b   1.000
_cell.length_c   1.000
_cell.angle_alpha   90.00
_cell.angle_beta   90.00
_cell.angle_gamma   90.00
#
_symmetry.space_group_name_H-M   'P 1'
#
loop_
_entity.id
_entity.type
_entity.pdbx_description
1 polymer ?
#
loop_
_entity_poly.entity_id
_entity_poly.type
_entity_poly.pdbx_seq_one_letter_code
_entity_poly.pdbx_strand_id
1 'polypeptide(L)'
;MEETMPSRKRASIQFVFWTAISVLLFAYAFHTYYSGQMVEWYYHTAKSDGYAVDANAFMDATTARPAVLTVGPFAAIEGLQAVPVKKGDRLPRHANGIITTEELSSGKRALKEGTNSIKVVQPWVIKQQKGFKFKDTFKHKGIKTNPWSGAWNVVIVLSLGLSLGLMAQGLTEMIGWNPPKSTHHSFGH
;
A
#
# COMPACT_ATOMS: atom_id res chain seq x y z
N MET A 1 39.22 -29.62 -18.18
CA MET A 1 37.88 -29.13 -18.57
C MET A 1 38.06 -27.78 -19.22
N GLU A 2 37.95 -27.74 -20.53
CA GLU A 2 38.15 -26.54 -21.35
C GLU A 2 36.84 -25.73 -21.29
N GLU A 3 36.78 -24.72 -20.42
CA GLU A 3 35.68 -23.74 -20.44
C GLU A 3 35.79 -22.99 -21.76
N THR A 4 34.92 -23.35 -22.72
CA THR A 4 34.81 -22.65 -24.00
C THR A 4 34.39 -21.20 -23.73
N MET A 5 35.34 -20.26 -23.84
CA MET A 5 35.04 -18.84 -23.68
C MET A 5 33.95 -18.43 -24.68
N PRO A 6 32.85 -17.80 -24.24
CA PRO A 6 31.84 -17.29 -25.15
C PRO A 6 32.47 -16.27 -26.11
N SER A 7 32.08 -16.30 -27.38
CA SER A 7 32.61 -15.34 -28.36
C SER A 7 32.34 -13.90 -27.89
N ARG A 8 33.28 -12.97 -28.11
CA ARG A 8 33.12 -11.55 -27.71
C ARG A 8 31.80 -10.93 -28.18
N LYS A 9 31.31 -11.36 -29.35
CA LYS A 9 29.99 -10.98 -29.88
C LYS A 9 28.84 -11.42 -28.97
N ARG A 10 28.87 -12.66 -28.48
CA ARG A 10 27.86 -13.19 -27.54
C ARG A 10 27.89 -12.45 -26.20
N ALA A 11 29.07 -12.17 -25.65
CA ALA A 11 29.22 -11.40 -24.41
C ALA A 11 28.69 -9.96 -24.55
N SER A 12 28.94 -9.33 -25.70
CA SER A 12 28.42 -7.98 -25.99
C SER A 12 26.89 -7.95 -26.06
N ILE A 13 26.27 -8.95 -26.72
CA ILE A 13 24.81 -9.08 -26.79
C ILE A 13 24.22 -9.28 -25.39
N GLN A 14 24.84 -10.13 -24.58
CA GLN A 14 24.43 -10.37 -23.19
C GLN A 14 24.51 -9.08 -22.36
N PHE A 15 25.61 -8.33 -22.43
CA PHE A 15 25.77 -7.06 -21.74
C PHE A 15 24.68 -6.05 -22.11
N VAL A 16 24.45 -5.83 -23.42
CA VAL A 16 23.46 -4.86 -23.90
C VAL A 16 22.04 -5.26 -23.50
N PHE A 17 21.69 -6.55 -23.64
CA PHE A 17 20.37 -7.07 -23.26
C PHE A 17 20.08 -6.88 -21.76
N TRP A 18 21.01 -7.28 -20.90
CA TRP A 18 20.82 -7.15 -19.45
C TRP A 18 20.89 -5.70 -18.98
N THR A 19 21.68 -4.84 -19.64
CA THR A 19 21.66 -3.39 -19.40
C THR A 19 20.27 -2.81 -19.67
N ALA A 20 19.67 -3.14 -20.82
CA ALA A 20 18.33 -2.68 -21.15
C ALA A 20 17.29 -3.17 -20.12
N ILE A 21 17.38 -4.44 -19.70
CA ILE A 21 16.51 -4.99 -18.66
C ILE A 21 16.69 -4.27 -17.32
N SER A 22 17.93 -4.02 -16.89
CA SER A 22 18.20 -3.30 -15.64
C SER A 22 17.62 -1.88 -15.68
N VAL A 23 17.80 -1.15 -16.78
CA VAL A 23 17.22 0.19 -16.96
C VAL A 23 15.70 0.16 -16.89
N LEU A 24 15.06 -0.81 -17.56
CA LEU A 24 13.60 -0.98 -17.52
C LEU A 24 13.09 -1.31 -16.11
N LEU A 25 13.79 -2.18 -15.37
CA LEU A 25 13.44 -2.53 -13.99
C LEU A 25 13.57 -1.33 -13.05
N PHE A 26 14.62 -0.52 -13.20
CA PHE A 26 14.76 0.73 -12.44
C PHE A 26 13.63 1.71 -12.78
N ALA A 27 13.38 1.97 -14.05
CA ALA A 27 12.30 2.86 -14.49
C ALA A 27 10.94 2.40 -13.94
N TYR A 28 10.66 1.09 -13.99
CA TYR A 28 9.44 0.50 -13.43
C TYR A 28 9.36 0.67 -11.90
N ALA A 29 10.44 0.43 -11.17
CA ALA A 29 10.48 0.60 -9.72
C ALA A 29 10.26 2.07 -9.32
N PHE A 30 10.90 3.01 -10.01
CA PHE A 30 10.72 4.45 -9.79
C PHE A 30 9.29 4.89 -10.12
N HIS A 31 8.74 4.46 -11.25
CA HIS A 31 7.36 4.75 -11.62
C HIS A 31 6.38 4.23 -10.56
N THR A 32 6.56 3.00 -10.07
CA THR A 32 5.70 2.39 -9.03
C THR A 32 5.78 3.12 -7.69
N TYR A 33 6.94 3.68 -7.37
CA TYR A 33 7.12 4.51 -6.17
C TYR A 33 6.40 5.87 -6.31
N TYR A 34 6.62 6.57 -7.43
CA TYR A 34 6.07 7.91 -7.65
C TYR A 34 4.60 7.95 -8.05
N SER A 35 4.05 6.88 -8.62
CA SER A 35 2.62 6.77 -8.94
C SER A 35 1.73 6.66 -7.71
N GLY A 36 2.31 6.52 -6.50
CA GLY A 36 1.56 6.33 -5.27
C GLY A 36 0.99 4.92 -5.11
N GLN A 37 1.23 4.02 -6.06
CA GLN A 37 0.73 2.63 -6.01
C GLN A 37 1.21 1.87 -4.75
N MET A 38 2.44 2.15 -4.28
CA MET A 38 2.93 1.62 -3.01
C MET A 38 2.18 2.19 -1.79
N VAL A 39 1.75 3.45 -1.84
CA VAL A 39 0.93 4.05 -0.78
C VAL A 39 -0.43 3.35 -0.70
N GLU A 40 -0.99 2.93 -1.84
CA GLU A 40 -2.23 2.14 -1.87
C GLU A 40 -2.10 0.72 -1.30
N TRP A 41 -0.87 0.20 -1.19
CA TRP A 41 -0.61 -1.07 -0.50
C TRP A 41 -0.63 -0.94 1.01
N TYR A 42 -0.53 0.27 1.53
CA TYR A 42 -0.77 0.56 2.93
C TYR A 42 -2.25 0.86 3.13
N TYR A 43 -2.90 0.09 3.99
CA TYR A 43 -4.31 0.31 4.29
C TYR A 43 -4.57 0.23 5.78
N HIS A 44 -5.64 0.92 6.18
CA HIS A 44 -6.17 0.88 7.52
C HIS A 44 -7.29 -0.15 7.58
N THR A 45 -7.39 -0.84 8.71
CA THR A 45 -8.50 -1.77 8.98
C THR A 45 -9.46 -1.18 9.99
N ALA A 46 -10.74 -1.47 9.83
CA ALA A 46 -11.77 -1.10 10.80
C ALA A 46 -11.49 -1.75 12.16
N LYS A 47 -11.55 -0.96 13.24
CA LYS A 47 -11.34 -1.44 14.61
C LYS A 47 -12.61 -2.06 15.21
N SER A 48 -13.76 -1.71 14.67
CA SER A 48 -15.10 -2.03 15.16
C SER A 48 -16.07 -2.08 13.99
N ASP A 49 -17.18 -2.79 14.18
CA ASP A 49 -18.27 -2.85 13.21
C ASP A 49 -18.99 -1.50 13.12
N GLY A 50 -19.37 -1.09 11.91
CA GLY A 50 -19.97 0.21 11.69
C GLY A 50 -19.96 0.67 10.26
N TYR A 51 -19.83 1.97 10.07
CA TYR A 51 -19.79 2.63 8.78
C TYR A 51 -18.57 3.54 8.69
N ALA A 52 -17.68 3.27 7.74
CA ALA A 52 -16.55 4.11 7.43
C ALA A 52 -17.04 5.41 6.77
N VAL A 53 -16.47 6.54 7.17
CA VAL A 53 -16.91 7.88 6.75
C VAL A 53 -15.72 8.84 6.62
N ASP A 54 -15.93 9.94 5.89
CA ASP A 54 -15.08 11.14 5.99
C ASP A 54 -15.72 12.11 6.99
N ALA A 55 -15.16 12.11 8.18
CA ALA A 55 -15.64 12.88 9.30
C ALA A 55 -15.39 14.39 9.17
N ASN A 56 -14.53 14.81 8.23
CA ASN A 56 -14.39 16.23 7.89
C ASN A 56 -15.59 16.73 7.08
N ALA A 57 -16.22 15.85 6.28
CA ALA A 57 -17.31 16.22 5.38
C ALA A 57 -18.58 16.69 6.12
N PHE A 58 -18.72 16.37 7.40
CA PHE A 58 -19.89 16.72 8.19
C PHE A 58 -19.54 17.34 9.54
N MET A 59 -18.35 17.94 9.70
CA MET A 59 -17.97 18.55 10.98
C MET A 59 -18.87 19.72 11.39
N ASP A 60 -19.56 20.38 10.46
CA ASP A 60 -20.45 21.51 10.74
C ASP A 60 -21.91 21.10 11.03
N ALA A 61 -22.20 19.79 11.05
CA ALA A 61 -23.56 19.28 11.24
C ALA A 61 -24.09 19.56 12.65
N THR A 62 -25.30 20.13 12.75
CA THR A 62 -25.97 20.43 14.03
C THR A 62 -27.34 19.73 14.10
N THR A 63 -27.99 19.74 15.27
CA THR A 63 -29.37 19.26 15.40
C THR A 63 -30.34 19.99 14.45
N ALA A 64 -30.10 21.30 14.21
CA ALA A 64 -30.93 22.12 13.31
C ALA A 64 -30.56 21.95 11.83
N ARG A 65 -29.31 21.59 11.54
CA ARG A 65 -28.79 21.33 10.18
C ARG A 65 -28.02 20.01 10.18
N PRO A 66 -28.72 18.87 10.20
CA PRO A 66 -28.08 17.56 10.21
C PRO A 66 -27.44 17.25 8.86
N ALA A 67 -26.34 16.50 8.89
CA ALA A 67 -25.75 15.93 7.68
C ALA A 67 -26.37 14.57 7.38
N VAL A 68 -26.73 14.32 6.12
CA VAL A 68 -27.26 13.03 5.68
C VAL A 68 -26.21 12.35 4.82
N LEU A 69 -25.70 11.23 5.32
CA LEU A 69 -24.71 10.40 4.65
C LEU A 69 -25.42 9.35 3.81
N THR A 70 -25.04 9.20 2.55
CA THR A 70 -25.51 8.11 1.69
C THR A 70 -24.72 6.84 1.99
N VAL A 71 -25.43 5.75 2.29
CA VAL A 71 -24.82 4.44 2.55
C VAL A 71 -24.73 3.66 1.25
N GLY A 72 -23.53 3.16 0.93
CA GLY A 72 -23.31 2.33 -0.25
C GLY A 72 -21.95 1.64 -0.27
N PRO A 73 -21.74 0.66 -1.17
CA PRO A 73 -20.47 -0.04 -1.31
C PRO A 73 -19.49 0.79 -2.17
N PHE A 74 -19.02 1.91 -1.63
CA PHE A 74 -18.10 2.80 -2.34
C PHE A 74 -16.63 2.37 -2.14
N ALA A 75 -15.84 2.42 -3.22
CA ALA A 75 -14.40 2.12 -3.16
C ALA A 75 -13.58 3.27 -2.51
N ALA A 76 -14.09 4.49 -2.63
CA ALA A 76 -13.58 5.71 -2.04
C ALA A 76 -14.74 6.49 -1.43
N ILE A 77 -14.50 7.19 -0.32
CA ILE A 77 -15.51 8.05 0.32
C ILE A 77 -15.32 9.46 -0.20
N GLU A 78 -16.33 9.98 -0.87
CA GLU A 78 -16.37 11.34 -1.38
C GLU A 78 -17.48 12.12 -0.69
N GLY A 79 -17.10 13.05 0.20
CA GLY A 79 -18.04 13.90 0.93
C GLY A 79 -18.97 13.12 1.87
N LEU A 80 -20.28 13.31 1.72
CA LEU A 80 -21.31 12.76 2.60
C LEU A 80 -21.67 11.31 2.25
N GLN A 81 -20.67 10.44 2.24
CA GLN A 81 -20.83 9.01 1.98
C GLN A 81 -20.42 8.17 3.18
N ALA A 82 -21.04 7.00 3.29
CA ALA A 82 -20.77 6.02 4.34
C ALA A 82 -20.71 4.61 3.74
N VAL A 83 -19.69 3.84 4.13
CA VAL A 83 -19.50 2.46 3.65
C VAL A 83 -19.61 1.50 4.82
N PRO A 84 -20.50 0.49 4.78
CA PRO A 84 -20.59 -0.51 5.84
C PRO A 84 -19.29 -1.32 5.94
N VAL A 85 -18.74 -1.44 7.14
CA VAL A 85 -17.49 -2.17 7.42
C VAL A 85 -17.63 -3.00 8.68
N LYS A 86 -17.01 -4.18 8.68
CA LYS A 86 -16.83 -5.02 9.87
C LYS A 86 -15.43 -4.84 10.44
N LYS A 87 -15.26 -5.15 11.72
CA LYS A 87 -13.95 -5.18 12.38
C LYS A 87 -12.99 -6.07 11.60
N GLY A 88 -11.84 -5.51 11.23
CA GLY A 88 -10.82 -6.16 10.43
C GLY A 88 -10.91 -5.87 8.92
N ASP A 89 -12.04 -5.36 8.43
CA ASP A 89 -12.20 -5.00 7.03
C ASP A 89 -11.29 -3.84 6.65
N ARG A 90 -10.84 -3.83 5.39
CA ARG A 90 -10.08 -2.72 4.83
C ARG A 90 -10.99 -1.49 4.74
N LEU A 91 -10.50 -0.36 5.25
CA LEU A 91 -11.19 0.91 5.11
C LEU A 91 -11.11 1.40 3.65
N PRO A 92 -12.20 1.97 3.10
CA PRO A 92 -12.19 2.61 1.79
C PRO A 92 -11.23 3.80 1.75
N ARG A 93 -10.86 4.24 0.54
CA ARG A 93 -10.00 5.43 0.37
C ARG A 93 -10.68 6.66 0.97
N HIS A 94 -9.88 7.57 1.54
CA HIS A 94 -10.32 8.82 2.20
C HIS A 94 -11.15 8.65 3.48
N ALA A 95 -11.48 7.43 3.90
CA ALA A 95 -12.09 7.18 5.20
C ALA A 95 -11.13 7.62 6.33
N ASN A 96 -11.63 8.46 7.24
CA ASN A 96 -10.85 8.94 8.39
C ASN A 96 -11.56 8.71 9.74
N GLY A 97 -12.70 8.03 9.72
CA GLY A 97 -13.36 7.55 10.93
C GLY A 97 -14.45 6.52 10.66
N ILE A 98 -15.04 6.00 11.75
CA ILE A 98 -16.04 4.92 11.72
C ILE A 98 -17.16 5.23 12.69
N ILE A 99 -18.38 5.38 12.19
CA ILE A 99 -19.59 5.43 13.01
C ILE A 99 -19.93 4.00 13.43
N THR A 100 -19.77 3.68 14.71
CA THR A 100 -20.02 2.33 15.21
C THR A 100 -21.51 2.00 15.19
N THR A 101 -21.83 0.71 15.06
CA THR A 101 -23.21 0.22 15.21
C THR A 101 -23.83 0.57 16.56
N GLU A 102 -23.02 0.55 17.62
CA GLU A 102 -23.41 0.99 18.97
C GLU A 102 -23.82 2.47 19.02
N GLU A 103 -23.12 3.33 18.28
CA GLU A 103 -23.45 4.76 18.24
C GLU A 103 -24.78 4.99 17.50
N LEU A 104 -25.02 4.25 16.42
CA LEU A 104 -26.28 4.29 15.67
C LEU A 104 -27.45 3.73 16.47
N SER A 105 -27.24 2.69 17.27
CA SER A 105 -28.30 2.13 18.13
C SER A 105 -28.64 3.06 19.30
N SER A 106 -27.68 3.87 19.77
CA SER A 106 -27.93 4.88 20.79
C SER A 106 -28.87 5.99 20.30
N GLY A 107 -28.89 6.27 18.98
CA GLY A 107 -29.73 7.28 18.34
C GLY A 107 -29.48 8.73 18.77
N LYS A 108 -28.48 8.98 19.61
CA LYS A 108 -28.26 10.31 20.22
C LYS A 108 -27.56 11.28 19.26
N ARG A 109 -26.62 10.79 18.45
CA ARG A 109 -25.69 11.63 17.66
C ARG A 109 -25.64 11.26 16.18
N ALA A 110 -25.95 10.01 15.86
CA ALA A 110 -26.20 9.53 14.52
C ALA A 110 -27.41 8.58 14.53
N LEU A 111 -28.27 8.70 13.52
CA LEU A 111 -29.48 7.90 13.35
C LEU A 111 -29.45 7.24 11.98
N LYS A 112 -29.82 5.97 11.91
CA LYS A 112 -30.01 5.31 10.62
C LYS A 112 -31.41 5.66 10.10
N GLU A 113 -31.48 6.46 9.03
CA GLU A 113 -32.75 6.79 8.36
C GLU A 113 -32.93 5.81 7.19
N GLY A 114 -33.74 4.77 7.42
CA GLY A 114 -33.99 3.71 6.45
C GLY A 114 -32.77 2.83 6.15
N THR A 115 -32.71 2.26 4.94
CA THR A 115 -31.64 1.30 4.56
C THR A 115 -30.38 2.01 4.09
N ASN A 116 -30.52 3.18 3.44
CA ASN A 116 -29.48 3.79 2.62
C ASN A 116 -28.99 5.16 3.14
N SER A 117 -29.39 5.59 4.34
CA SER A 117 -28.93 6.88 4.87
C SER A 117 -28.64 6.88 6.36
N ILE A 118 -27.62 7.66 6.74
CA ILE A 118 -27.25 7.91 8.13
C ILE A 118 -27.29 9.42 8.35
N LYS A 119 -28.12 9.85 9.30
CA LYS A 119 -28.26 11.24 9.69
C LYS A 119 -27.38 11.53 10.90
N VAL A 120 -26.43 12.44 10.73
CA VAL A 120 -25.51 12.89 11.78
C VAL A 120 -25.96 14.26 12.27
N VAL A 121 -26.22 14.37 13.57
CA VAL A 121 -26.75 15.57 14.23
C VAL A 121 -25.71 16.27 15.12
N GLN A 122 -24.74 15.53 15.68
CA GLN A 122 -23.74 16.10 16.60
C GLN A 122 -22.34 15.45 16.45
N PRO A 123 -21.58 15.82 15.41
CA PRO A 123 -20.30 15.22 15.06
C PRO A 123 -19.16 15.56 16.05
N TRP A 124 -19.19 16.73 16.69
CA TRP A 124 -18.20 17.15 17.67
C TRP A 124 -18.22 16.33 18.97
N VAL A 125 -19.39 15.85 19.40
CA VAL A 125 -19.51 14.97 20.58
C VAL A 125 -18.98 13.56 20.25
N ILE A 126 -19.15 13.13 19.00
CA ILE A 126 -18.59 11.87 18.47
C ILE A 126 -17.06 11.93 18.49
N LYS A 127 -16.46 13.07 18.11
CA LYS A 127 -15.01 13.33 18.13
C LYS A 127 -14.36 13.28 19.52
N GLN A 128 -15.11 13.50 20.60
CA GLN A 128 -14.58 13.57 21.97
C GLN A 128 -14.72 12.27 22.78
N GLN A 129 -15.63 11.35 22.41
CA GLN A 129 -15.68 10.03 23.04
C GLN A 129 -14.63 9.10 22.42
N LYS A 130 -14.09 8.17 23.23
CA LYS A 130 -13.05 7.17 22.89
C LYS A 130 -13.34 6.27 21.65
N GLY A 131 -14.41 6.53 20.88
CA GLY A 131 -14.84 5.82 19.68
C GLY A 131 -14.41 6.46 18.35
N PHE A 132 -14.15 7.77 18.27
CA PHE A 132 -13.66 8.42 17.03
C PHE A 132 -12.29 9.07 17.26
N LYS A 133 -11.24 8.36 16.87
CA LYS A 133 -9.88 8.92 16.86
C LYS A 133 -9.70 9.73 15.58
N PHE A 134 -9.96 11.03 15.62
CA PHE A 134 -9.59 11.93 14.52
C PHE A 134 -8.07 12.11 14.46
N LYS A 135 -7.49 11.82 13.27
CA LYS A 135 -6.17 12.14 12.68
C LYS A 135 -4.89 12.15 13.56
N ASP A 136 -4.90 12.60 14.82
CA ASP A 136 -3.71 12.69 15.68
C ASP A 136 -3.43 11.46 16.54
N THR A 137 -4.35 10.51 16.64
CA THR A 137 -4.10 9.20 17.27
C THR A 137 -3.90 8.05 16.28
N PHE A 138 -3.81 8.36 14.98
CA PHE A 138 -3.42 7.42 13.92
C PHE A 138 -1.90 7.30 13.73
N LYS A 139 -1.10 7.88 14.63
CA LYS A 139 0.33 7.61 14.67
C LYS A 139 0.60 6.24 15.31
N HIS A 140 0.99 5.29 14.46
CA HIS A 140 1.80 4.09 14.73
C HIS A 140 1.14 2.73 15.01
N LYS A 141 -0.19 2.55 14.98
CA LYS A 141 -0.78 1.19 15.15
C LYS A 141 -1.80 0.86 14.08
N GLY A 142 -1.34 0.24 12.99
CA GLY A 142 -2.23 -0.43 12.04
C GLY A 142 -2.18 0.08 10.60
N ILE A 143 -1.05 0.65 10.17
CA ILE A 143 -0.72 0.56 8.75
C ILE A 143 -0.41 -0.91 8.50
N LYS A 144 -1.40 -1.66 7.99
CA LYS A 144 -1.14 -3.01 7.51
C LYS A 144 -0.61 -2.90 6.10
N THR A 145 0.55 -3.47 5.90
CA THR A 145 1.14 -3.62 4.59
C THR A 145 0.41 -4.77 3.90
N ASN A 146 -0.05 -4.55 2.67
CA ASN A 146 -0.53 -5.63 1.81
C ASN A 146 0.55 -6.72 1.74
N PRO A 147 0.27 -8.00 2.07
CA PRO A 147 1.26 -9.07 1.95
C PRO A 147 1.94 -9.12 0.57
N TRP A 148 1.21 -8.73 -0.48
CA TRP A 148 1.74 -8.60 -1.83
C TRP A 148 2.91 -7.62 -1.96
N SER A 149 2.94 -6.54 -1.16
CA SER A 149 4.06 -5.59 -1.21
C SER A 149 5.36 -6.23 -0.71
N GLY A 150 5.27 -7.19 0.21
CA GLY A 150 6.43 -7.96 0.67
C GLY A 150 6.98 -8.84 -0.46
N ALA A 151 6.10 -9.61 -1.09
CA ALA A 151 6.46 -10.45 -2.24
C ALA A 151 7.01 -9.61 -3.41
N TRP A 152 6.36 -8.50 -3.74
CA TRP A 152 6.77 -7.60 -4.83
C TRP A 152 8.17 -7.03 -4.59
N ASN A 153 8.49 -6.57 -3.38
CA ASN A 153 9.83 -6.06 -3.05
C ASN A 153 10.90 -7.14 -3.23
N VAL A 154 10.63 -8.36 -2.76
CA VAL A 154 11.56 -9.49 -2.94
C VAL A 154 11.78 -9.79 -4.42
N VAL A 155 10.71 -9.86 -5.22
CA VAL A 155 10.79 -10.12 -6.66
C VAL A 155 11.62 -9.04 -7.37
N ILE A 156 11.35 -7.76 -7.10
CA ILE A 156 12.05 -6.65 -7.75
C ILE A 156 13.54 -6.63 -7.38
N VAL A 157 13.88 -6.84 -6.11
CA VAL A 157 15.28 -6.90 -5.67
C VAL A 157 16.01 -8.09 -6.29
N LEU A 158 15.39 -9.26 -6.35
CA LEU A 158 15.98 -10.44 -6.99
C LEU A 158 16.15 -10.24 -8.49
N SER A 159 15.15 -9.70 -9.19
CA SER A 159 15.24 -9.41 -10.63
C SER A 159 16.29 -8.36 -10.95
N LEU A 160 16.38 -7.29 -10.14
CA LEU A 160 17.43 -6.28 -10.28
C LEU A 160 18.81 -6.88 -10.03
N GLY A 161 18.99 -7.60 -8.92
CA GLY A 161 20.26 -8.26 -8.58
C GLY A 161 20.72 -9.24 -9.66
N LEU A 162 19.80 -10.05 -10.20
CA LEU A 162 20.10 -10.98 -11.28
C LEU A 162 20.44 -10.26 -12.59
N SER A 163 19.66 -9.24 -12.97
CA SER A 163 19.94 -8.47 -14.19
C SER A 163 21.30 -7.77 -14.12
N LEU A 164 21.64 -7.16 -12.99
CA LEU A 164 22.91 -6.48 -12.76
C LEU A 164 24.07 -7.47 -12.70
N GLY A 165 23.89 -8.64 -12.10
CA GLY A 165 24.89 -9.70 -12.06
C GLY A 165 25.20 -10.25 -13.45
N LEU A 166 24.19 -10.53 -14.26
CA LEU A 166 24.36 -11.03 -15.63
C LEU A 166 24.87 -9.96 -16.59
N MET A 167 24.53 -8.69 -16.35
CA MET A 167 25.14 -7.54 -17.02
C MET A 167 26.63 -7.45 -16.68
N ALA A 168 26.99 -7.53 -15.40
CA ALA A 168 28.39 -7.49 -14.96
C ALA A 168 29.21 -8.65 -15.54
N GLN A 169 28.63 -9.86 -15.58
CA GLN A 169 29.25 -11.01 -16.25
C GLN A 169 29.49 -10.74 -17.75
N GLY A 170 28.48 -10.24 -18.46
CA GLY A 170 28.63 -9.88 -19.88
C GLY A 170 29.70 -8.80 -20.10
N LEU A 171 29.81 -7.82 -19.19
CA LEU A 171 30.84 -6.78 -19.22
C LEU A 171 32.25 -7.38 -19.02
N THR A 172 32.42 -8.24 -18.01
CA THR A 172 33.72 -8.87 -17.72
C THR A 172 34.18 -9.78 -18.86
N GLU A 173 33.26 -10.55 -19.45
CA GLU A 173 33.54 -11.41 -20.60
C GLU A 173 33.85 -10.59 -21.87
N MET A 174 33.17 -9.45 -22.07
CA MET A 174 33.41 -8.55 -23.20
C MET A 174 34.78 -7.88 -23.13
N ILE A 175 35.19 -7.44 -21.93
CA ILE A 175 36.49 -6.79 -21.68
C ILE A 175 37.63 -7.83 -21.58
N GLY A 176 37.30 -9.12 -21.46
CA GLY A 176 38.27 -10.20 -21.26
C GLY A 176 38.88 -10.20 -19.86
N TRP A 177 38.19 -9.58 -18.90
CA TRP A 177 38.59 -9.57 -17.50
C TRP A 177 38.03 -10.82 -16.83
N ASN A 178 38.89 -11.79 -16.54
CA ASN A 178 38.54 -12.90 -15.64
C ASN A 178 38.98 -12.55 -14.22
N PRO A 179 38.08 -12.11 -13.31
CA PRO A 179 38.45 -12.01 -11.91
C PRO A 179 38.85 -13.42 -11.45
N PRO A 180 39.99 -13.60 -10.76
CA PRO A 180 40.36 -14.89 -10.24
C PRO A 180 39.20 -15.40 -9.37
N LYS A 181 38.70 -16.62 -9.66
CA LYS A 181 37.71 -17.29 -8.79
C LYS A 181 38.25 -17.16 -7.37
N SER A 182 37.50 -16.52 -6.48
CA SER A 182 37.86 -16.47 -5.07
C SER A 182 38.08 -17.91 -4.63
N THR A 183 39.32 -18.28 -4.33
CA THR A 183 39.63 -19.55 -3.70
C THR A 183 38.78 -19.62 -2.45
N HIS A 184 37.76 -20.48 -2.45
CA HIS A 184 37.18 -20.95 -1.21
C HIS A 184 38.36 -21.53 -0.43
N HIS A 185 38.82 -20.81 0.60
CA HIS A 185 39.75 -21.37 1.55
C HIS A 185 39.06 -22.61 2.13
N SER A 186 39.48 -23.78 1.64
CA SER A 186 39.30 -25.03 2.34
C SER A 186 39.87 -24.79 3.74
N PHE A 187 38.99 -24.68 4.73
CA PHE A 187 39.38 -24.92 6.10
C PHE A 187 39.79 -26.39 6.14
N GLY A 188 41.10 -26.62 6.19
CA GLY A 188 41.68 -27.93 6.40
C GLY A 188 41.21 -28.48 7.75
N HIS A 189 40.76 -29.73 7.72
CA HIS A 189 40.81 -30.64 8.85
C HIS A 189 42.01 -31.58 8.62
#